data_AF-A0A5C7UV87-F1
#
_entry.id   AF-A0A5C7UV87-F1
#
_cell.length_a   1.000
_cell.length_b   1.000
_cell.length_c   1.000
_cell.angle_alpha   90.00
_cell.angle_beta   90.00
_cell.angle_gamma   90.00
#
_symmetry.space_group_name_H-M   'P 1'
#
loop_
_entity.id
_entity.type
_entity.pdbx_description
1 polymer ?
#
loop_
_entity_poly.entity_id
_entity_poly.type
_entity_poly.pdbx_seq_one_letter_code
_entity_poly.pdbx_strand_id
1 'polypeptide(L)'
;MRQYQVDDLNSQREKGQRAEHVAAWYLRLNGFLSIPAFVVHLDSINPRSNREGEPIIQRTEADLIAVRFPYSRETIANRHMTDDPRLVKNESEGKKKPLFILAEVKAGKCSMNGPWTNPREKNMQRVLHRMGFTDKDDIIDQAATSLYNTGRWEGRNIIVQYVCFGEYTDPELQATYEMVCQITWEEIGKFLHSRHKESPLKNPHNPHEHWSSGVIADGPNSRFDFQ
;
A
#
# COMPACT_ATOMS: atom_id res chain seq x y z
N MET A 1 12.30 33.38 -6.59
CA MET A 1 12.93 32.09 -6.96
C MET A 1 12.94 31.11 -5.79
N ARG A 2 13.50 31.47 -4.62
CA ARG A 2 13.55 30.59 -3.44
C ARG A 2 12.16 30.28 -2.82
N GLN A 3 11.22 31.22 -2.84
CA GLN A 3 9.84 31.01 -2.37
C GLN A 3 9.05 30.02 -3.26
N TYR A 4 9.09 30.21 -4.58
CA TYR A 4 8.46 29.29 -5.55
C TYR A 4 8.95 27.83 -5.42
N GLN A 5 10.23 27.63 -5.12
CA GLN A 5 10.78 26.28 -4.91
C GLN A 5 10.29 25.65 -3.60
N VAL A 6 10.05 26.44 -2.56
CA VAL A 6 9.50 25.96 -1.28
C VAL A 6 8.01 25.62 -1.41
N ASP A 7 7.25 26.44 -2.14
CA ASP A 7 5.82 26.24 -2.36
C ASP A 7 5.56 24.97 -3.20
N ASP A 8 6.37 24.73 -4.23
CA ASP A 8 6.31 23.51 -5.04
C ASP A 8 6.64 22.25 -4.22
N LEU A 9 7.68 22.29 -3.39
CA LEU A 9 8.05 21.18 -2.50
C LEU A 9 6.93 20.85 -1.48
N ASN A 10 6.28 21.87 -0.92
CA ASN A 10 5.17 21.69 0.01
C ASN A 10 3.95 21.06 -0.71
N SER A 11 3.63 21.54 -1.90
CA SER A 11 2.55 21.00 -2.73
C SER A 11 2.78 19.52 -3.07
N GLN A 12 3.99 19.15 -3.49
CA GLN A 12 4.33 17.75 -3.77
C GLN A 12 4.23 16.85 -2.54
N ARG A 13 4.65 17.35 -1.37
CA ARG A 13 4.55 16.61 -0.11
C ARG A 13 3.10 16.39 0.31
N GLU A 14 2.25 17.41 0.22
CA GLU A 14 0.81 17.29 0.49
C GLU A 14 0.14 16.29 -0.47
N LYS A 15 0.50 16.33 -1.76
CA LYS A 15 0.01 15.39 -2.76
C LYS A 15 0.40 13.94 -2.40
N GLY A 16 1.64 13.70 -2.00
CA GLY A 16 2.11 12.39 -1.53
C GLY A 16 1.33 11.88 -0.32
N GLN A 17 1.17 12.71 0.71
CA GLN A 17 0.41 12.36 1.92
C GLN A 17 -1.06 12.03 1.63
N ARG A 18 -1.71 12.78 0.73
CA ARG A 18 -3.08 12.49 0.30
C ARG A 18 -3.15 11.16 -0.45
N ALA A 19 -2.19 10.86 -1.32
CA ALA A 19 -2.13 9.60 -2.04
C ALA A 19 -2.00 8.40 -1.09
N GLU A 20 -1.12 8.49 -0.08
CA GLU A 20 -0.97 7.46 0.95
C GLU A 20 -2.26 7.26 1.77
N HIS A 21 -2.93 8.35 2.16
CA HIS A 21 -4.23 8.27 2.84
C HIS A 21 -5.30 7.59 1.99
N VAL A 22 -5.38 7.91 0.70
CA VAL A 22 -6.35 7.29 -0.22
C VAL A 22 -6.04 5.79 -0.38
N ALA A 23 -4.77 5.40 -0.55
CA ALA A 23 -4.35 4.01 -0.61
C ALA A 23 -4.69 3.25 0.69
N ALA A 24 -4.44 3.86 1.86
CA ALA A 24 -4.77 3.28 3.16
C ALA A 24 -6.28 3.06 3.31
N TRP A 25 -7.12 4.03 2.90
CA TRP A 25 -8.57 3.88 2.90
C TRP A 25 -9.05 2.79 1.96
N TYR A 26 -8.50 2.73 0.75
CA TYR A 26 -8.80 1.68 -0.21
C TYR A 26 -8.50 0.30 0.39
N LEU A 27 -7.32 0.10 0.99
CA LEU A 27 -6.96 -1.16 1.65
C LEU A 27 -7.89 -1.47 2.83
N ARG A 28 -8.21 -0.48 3.67
CA ARG A 28 -9.15 -0.65 4.80
C ARG A 28 -10.52 -1.12 4.35
N LEU A 29 -11.08 -0.52 3.30
CA LEU A 29 -12.39 -0.90 2.75
C LEU A 29 -12.36 -2.28 2.08
N ASN A 30 -11.16 -2.71 1.66
CA ASN A 30 -10.87 -4.08 1.25
C ASN A 30 -10.45 -4.97 2.43
N GLY A 31 -10.82 -4.63 3.67
CA GLY A 31 -10.69 -5.46 4.86
C GLY A 31 -9.25 -5.75 5.31
N PHE A 32 -8.30 -4.87 4.97
CA PHE A 32 -6.94 -4.93 5.49
C PHE A 32 -6.79 -4.20 6.83
N LEU A 33 -5.91 -4.71 7.68
CA LEU A 33 -5.32 -4.00 8.81
C LEU A 33 -3.95 -3.50 8.38
N SER A 34 -3.73 -2.18 8.38
CA SER A 34 -2.51 -1.55 7.85
C SER A 34 -1.72 -0.76 8.90
N ILE A 35 -0.41 -0.69 8.68
CA ILE A 35 0.52 0.20 9.37
C ILE A 35 1.07 1.16 8.29
N PRO A 36 0.68 2.44 8.30
CA PRO A 36 1.22 3.45 7.40
C PRO A 36 2.60 3.92 7.83
N ALA A 37 3.35 4.51 6.89
CA ALA A 37 4.67 5.10 7.08
C ALA A 37 5.62 4.18 7.85
N PHE A 38 5.78 2.95 7.35
CA PHE A 38 6.60 1.94 8.00
C PHE A 38 8.10 2.21 7.76
N VAL A 39 8.80 2.63 8.81
CA VAL A 39 10.23 2.92 8.77
C VAL A 39 11.04 1.67 9.10
N VAL A 40 12.01 1.31 8.24
CA VAL A 40 13.05 0.31 8.53
C VAL A 40 14.28 1.01 9.09
N HIS A 41 14.60 0.70 10.35
CA HIS A 41 15.79 1.22 11.03
C HIS A 41 17.07 0.45 10.67
N LEU A 42 18.22 1.11 10.84
CA LEU A 42 19.54 0.50 10.75
C LEU A 42 19.81 -0.44 11.95
N ASP A 43 20.26 -1.67 11.69
CA ASP A 43 20.81 -2.59 12.72
C ASP A 43 22.22 -2.19 13.20
N SER A 44 22.70 -0.99 12.88
CA SER A 44 24.08 -0.60 13.19
C SER A 44 24.14 0.15 14.51
N ILE A 45 25.02 -0.32 15.39
CA ILE A 45 25.46 0.40 16.60
C ILE A 45 26.25 1.67 16.21
N ASN A 46 26.74 1.75 14.98
CA ASN A 46 27.44 2.90 14.39
C ASN A 46 26.65 3.44 13.17
N PRO A 47 25.67 4.32 13.35
CA PRO A 47 24.97 4.96 12.24
C PRO A 47 25.96 5.71 11.33
N ARG A 48 25.81 5.59 10.01
CA ARG A 48 26.57 6.40 9.06
C ARG A 48 26.16 7.86 9.25
N SER A 49 27.08 8.81 9.19
CA SER A 49 26.71 10.23 9.21
C SER A 49 26.31 10.73 7.82
N ASN A 50 25.34 11.64 7.76
CA ASN A 50 25.05 12.42 6.56
C ASN A 50 26.21 13.41 6.27
N ARG A 51 26.09 14.22 5.21
CA ARG A 51 27.12 15.21 4.84
C ARG A 51 27.36 16.30 5.91
N GLU A 52 26.43 16.44 6.84
CA GLU A 52 26.47 17.41 7.95
C GLU A 52 26.98 16.78 9.25
N GLY A 53 27.33 15.48 9.25
CA GLY A 53 27.80 14.76 10.43
C GLY A 53 26.70 14.07 11.24
N GLU A 54 25.43 14.27 10.89
CA GLU A 54 24.29 13.74 11.65
C GLU A 54 24.08 12.24 11.41
N PRO A 55 23.82 11.43 12.45
CA PRO A 55 23.63 10.00 12.30
C PRO A 55 22.39 9.68 11.47
N ILE A 56 22.58 8.91 10.41
CA ILE A 56 21.52 8.29 9.62
C ILE A 56 21.02 7.10 10.42
N ILE A 57 19.75 7.12 10.85
CA ILE A 57 19.13 6.09 11.69
C ILE A 57 18.16 5.21 10.88
N GLN A 58 17.74 5.69 9.69
CA GLN A 58 16.75 5.04 8.83
C GLN A 58 17.42 4.47 7.57
N ARG A 59 17.06 3.25 7.17
CA ARG A 59 17.52 2.62 5.91
C ARG A 59 16.57 2.93 4.75
N THR A 60 15.28 2.77 4.99
CA THR A 60 14.21 2.93 3.99
C THR A 60 12.87 3.06 4.69
N GLU A 61 11.89 3.57 3.96
CA GLU A 61 10.49 3.60 4.36
C GLU A 61 9.67 2.77 3.37
N ALA A 62 8.66 2.07 3.87
CA ALA A 62 7.58 1.52 3.07
C ALA A 62 6.36 2.37 3.39
N ASP A 63 5.64 2.79 2.36
CA ASP A 63 4.49 3.67 2.55
C ASP A 63 3.43 2.96 3.39
N LEU A 64 3.19 1.66 3.12
CA LEU A 64 2.21 0.84 3.83
C LEU A 64 2.67 -0.62 3.94
N ILE A 65 2.47 -1.23 5.11
CA ILE A 65 2.38 -2.70 5.23
C ILE A 65 0.99 -3.06 5.75
N ALA A 66 0.41 -4.15 5.26
CA ALA A 66 -0.92 -4.55 5.71
C ALA A 66 -1.17 -6.06 5.63
N VAL A 67 -2.18 -6.53 6.34
CA VAL A 67 -2.65 -7.91 6.31
C VAL A 67 -4.16 -7.98 6.13
N ARG A 68 -4.61 -8.87 5.25
CA ARG A 68 -6.01 -9.27 5.11
C ARG A 68 -6.19 -10.73 5.51
N PHE A 69 -7.16 -11.00 6.37
CA PHE A 69 -7.50 -12.37 6.77
C PHE A 69 -8.49 -13.03 5.79
N PRO A 70 -8.38 -14.36 5.57
CA PRO A 70 -9.14 -15.14 4.58
C PRO A 70 -10.65 -14.86 4.49
N TYR A 71 -11.29 -14.69 5.64
CA TYR A 71 -12.75 -14.58 5.76
C TYR A 71 -13.21 -13.16 6.09
N SER A 72 -12.31 -12.18 5.95
CA SER A 72 -12.65 -10.77 6.12
C SER A 72 -13.78 -10.40 5.16
N ARG A 73 -14.85 -9.83 5.72
CA ARG A 73 -16.01 -9.35 4.97
C ARG A 73 -16.66 -8.23 5.74
N GLU A 74 -17.05 -7.17 5.05
CA GLU A 74 -17.89 -6.12 5.63
C GLU A 74 -19.35 -6.39 5.27
N THR A 75 -20.23 -6.30 6.29
CA THR A 75 -21.67 -6.42 6.11
C THR A 75 -22.36 -5.19 6.68
N ILE A 76 -23.10 -4.48 5.84
CA ILE A 76 -23.83 -3.27 6.23
C ILE A 76 -25.30 -3.53 5.93
N ALA A 77 -26.19 -3.37 6.92
CA ALA A 77 -27.62 -3.62 6.80
C ALA A 77 -27.96 -4.93 6.05
N ASN A 78 -27.34 -6.04 6.47
CA ASN A 78 -27.48 -7.38 5.87
C ASN A 78 -27.02 -7.52 4.41
N ARG A 79 -26.32 -6.52 3.86
CA ARG A 79 -25.70 -6.58 2.54
C ARG A 79 -24.21 -6.81 2.66
N HIS A 80 -23.70 -7.83 1.96
CA HIS A 80 -22.27 -8.00 1.76
C HIS A 80 -21.77 -6.96 0.78
N MET A 81 -20.73 -6.25 1.19
CA MET A 81 -20.16 -5.22 0.37
C MET A 81 -19.03 -5.82 -0.50
N THR A 82 -18.95 -5.40 -1.77
CA THR A 82 -18.01 -5.97 -2.76
C THR A 82 -16.58 -5.46 -2.59
N ASP A 83 -15.64 -6.36 -2.32
CA ASP A 83 -14.21 -6.08 -2.25
C ASP A 83 -13.55 -6.23 -3.65
N ASP A 84 -12.37 -5.64 -3.85
CA ASP A 84 -11.63 -5.71 -5.11
C ASP A 84 -11.12 -7.14 -5.39
N PRO A 85 -11.49 -7.75 -6.54
CA PRO A 85 -11.13 -9.13 -6.87
C PRO A 85 -9.62 -9.38 -6.89
N ARG A 86 -8.79 -8.36 -7.16
CA ARG A 86 -7.32 -8.48 -7.16
C ARG A 86 -6.75 -8.73 -5.78
N LEU A 87 -7.45 -8.29 -4.73
CA LEU A 87 -7.01 -8.38 -3.33
C LEU A 87 -7.68 -9.52 -2.54
N VAL A 88 -8.69 -10.18 -3.11
CA VAL A 88 -9.44 -11.27 -2.46
C VAL A 88 -9.30 -12.63 -3.13
N LYS A 89 -8.64 -12.71 -4.29
CA LYS A 89 -8.26 -13.98 -4.93
C LYS A 89 -6.99 -14.55 -4.30
N ASN A 90 -7.04 -14.80 -3.00
CA ASN A 90 -5.96 -15.38 -2.18
C ASN A 90 -6.21 -16.86 -1.86
N GLU A 91 -6.88 -17.56 -2.79
CA GLU A 91 -7.10 -19.00 -2.74
C GLU A 91 -6.04 -19.73 -3.55
N SER A 92 -5.49 -20.77 -2.94
CA SER A 92 -4.61 -21.70 -3.61
C SER A 92 -4.73 -23.07 -2.96
N GLU A 93 -4.69 -24.12 -3.78
CA GLU A 93 -4.93 -25.50 -3.34
C GLU A 93 -6.26 -25.66 -2.57
N GLY A 94 -7.29 -24.89 -2.96
CA GLY A 94 -8.60 -24.91 -2.32
C GLY A 94 -8.65 -24.29 -0.92
N LYS A 95 -7.62 -23.53 -0.50
CA LYS A 95 -7.56 -22.87 0.80
C LYS A 95 -7.38 -21.36 0.65
N LYS A 96 -8.22 -20.60 1.37
CA LYS A 96 -8.03 -19.16 1.55
C LYS A 96 -6.89 -18.89 2.55
N LYS A 97 -5.91 -18.09 2.16
CA LYS A 97 -4.71 -17.79 2.97
C LYS A 97 -4.68 -16.31 3.38
N PRO A 98 -4.21 -15.93 4.59
CA PRO A 98 -3.94 -14.53 4.89
C PRO A 98 -3.03 -13.92 3.82
N LEU A 99 -3.35 -12.70 3.41
CA LEU A 99 -2.61 -11.93 2.42
C LEU A 99 -1.89 -10.79 3.12
N PHE A 100 -0.58 -10.89 3.21
CA PHE A 100 0.28 -9.80 3.63
C PHE A 100 0.68 -8.99 2.39
N ILE A 101 0.68 -7.67 2.51
CA ILE A 101 1.10 -6.77 1.45
C ILE A 101 2.19 -5.82 1.92
N LEU A 102 3.17 -5.63 1.04
CA LEU A 102 4.11 -4.52 1.08
C LEU A 102 3.67 -3.55 -0.02
N ALA A 103 3.29 -2.34 0.37
CA ALA A 103 2.67 -1.37 -0.51
C ALA A 103 3.55 -0.13 -0.68
N GLU A 104 3.72 0.27 -1.94
CA GLU A 104 4.39 1.49 -2.36
C GLU A 104 3.40 2.40 -3.08
N VAL A 105 3.44 3.68 -2.78
CA VAL A 105 2.53 4.72 -3.26
C VAL A 105 3.33 5.76 -4.02
N LYS A 106 2.93 6.03 -5.27
CA LYS A 106 3.55 7.04 -6.12
C LYS A 106 2.49 8.00 -6.66
N ALA A 107 2.81 9.29 -6.70
CA ALA A 107 1.89 10.26 -7.30
C ALA A 107 1.68 10.02 -8.80
N GLY A 108 2.72 9.55 -9.51
CA GLY A 108 2.71 9.24 -10.95
C GLY A 108 2.80 7.74 -11.24
N LYS A 109 3.78 7.32 -12.02
CA LYS A 109 3.96 5.91 -12.43
C LYS A 109 4.10 4.95 -11.24
N CYS A 110 3.37 3.82 -11.27
CA CYS A 110 3.59 2.70 -10.36
C CYS A 110 5.06 2.25 -10.43
N SER A 111 5.75 2.18 -9.30
CA SER A 111 7.15 1.74 -9.24
C SER A 111 7.49 1.20 -7.87
N MET A 112 8.49 0.31 -7.81
CA MET A 112 9.08 -0.17 -6.56
C MET A 112 10.24 0.74 -6.15
N ASN A 113 10.40 1.01 -4.85
CA ASN A 113 11.53 1.79 -4.36
C ASN A 113 12.84 0.99 -4.48
N GLY A 114 13.92 1.64 -4.92
CA GLY A 114 15.24 1.03 -5.06
C GLY A 114 15.78 0.33 -3.81
N PRO A 115 15.60 0.86 -2.58
CA PRO A 115 16.01 0.17 -1.36
C PRO A 115 15.28 -1.15 -1.12
N TRP A 116 14.06 -1.32 -1.64
CA TRP A 116 13.29 -2.56 -1.53
C TRP A 116 13.68 -3.61 -2.57
N THR A 117 14.38 -3.21 -3.63
CA THR A 117 14.77 -4.11 -4.74
C THR A 117 16.23 -4.57 -4.65
N ASN A 118 17.03 -4.06 -3.71
CA ASN A 118 18.42 -4.47 -3.51
C ASN A 118 18.54 -5.62 -2.48
N PRO A 119 18.86 -6.86 -2.89
CA PRO A 119 18.98 -8.00 -1.98
C PRO A 119 20.14 -7.87 -0.99
N ARG A 120 21.17 -7.08 -1.30
CA ARG A 120 22.35 -6.89 -0.44
C ARG A 120 22.01 -6.16 0.85
N GLU A 121 21.00 -5.28 0.82
CA GLU A 121 20.61 -4.48 1.99
C GLU A 121 19.67 -5.23 2.94
N LYS A 122 19.10 -6.37 2.51
CA LYS A 122 18.17 -7.20 3.29
C LYS A 122 16.97 -6.45 3.90
N ASN A 123 16.52 -5.37 3.26
CA ASN A 123 15.35 -4.62 3.73
C ASN A 123 14.08 -5.47 3.67
N MET A 124 13.95 -6.33 2.65
CA MET A 124 12.82 -7.23 2.50
C MET A 124 12.70 -8.20 3.69
N GLN A 125 13.79 -8.83 4.11
CA GLN A 125 13.80 -9.70 5.28
C GLN A 125 13.33 -8.97 6.54
N ARG A 126 13.81 -7.73 6.77
CA ARG A 126 13.41 -6.93 7.95
C ARG A 126 11.92 -6.67 7.99
N VAL A 127 11.32 -6.27 6.86
CA VAL A 127 9.87 -6.04 6.81
C VAL A 127 9.09 -7.35 6.95
N LEU A 128 9.57 -8.46 6.40
CA LEU A 128 8.95 -9.78 6.56
C LEU A 128 8.98 -10.27 8.01
N HIS A 129 10.09 -10.06 8.73
CA HIS A 129 10.15 -10.31 10.17
C HIS A 129 9.13 -9.45 10.92
N ARG A 130 8.99 -8.17 10.55
CA ARG A 130 7.99 -7.29 11.17
C ARG A 130 6.56 -7.74 10.90
N MET A 131 6.28 -8.27 9.72
CA MET A 131 4.98 -8.87 9.39
C MET A 131 4.66 -10.09 10.26
N GLY A 132 5.68 -10.79 10.78
CA GLY A 132 5.53 -11.70 11.91
C GLY A 132 4.76 -12.99 11.62
N PHE A 133 4.69 -13.43 10.36
CA PHE A 133 3.97 -14.66 9.98
C PHE A 133 4.77 -15.94 10.25
N THR A 134 6.07 -15.83 10.55
CA THR A 134 6.95 -16.97 10.90
C THR A 134 8.15 -16.50 11.72
N ASP A 135 8.69 -17.39 12.54
CA ASP A 135 9.95 -17.26 13.28
C ASP A 135 11.15 -17.92 12.56
N LYS A 136 10.93 -18.51 11.38
CA LYS A 136 11.93 -19.29 10.65
C LYS A 136 12.63 -18.47 9.58
N ASP A 137 13.92 -18.24 9.77
CA ASP A 137 14.74 -17.44 8.84
C ASP A 137 14.80 -18.02 7.42
N ASP A 138 14.77 -19.35 7.27
CA ASP A 138 14.78 -19.99 5.95
C ASP A 138 13.51 -19.69 5.14
N ILE A 139 12.37 -19.55 5.82
CA ILE A 139 11.11 -19.13 5.18
C ILE A 139 11.16 -17.65 4.84
N ILE A 140 11.72 -16.81 5.71
CA ILE A 140 11.90 -15.38 5.46
C ILE A 140 12.80 -15.14 4.25
N ASP A 141 13.92 -15.86 4.13
CA ASP A 141 14.84 -15.74 3.00
C ASP A 141 14.23 -16.25 1.69
N GLN A 142 13.44 -17.33 1.74
CA GLN A 142 12.66 -17.79 0.58
C GLN A 142 11.63 -16.74 0.14
N ALA A 143 10.88 -16.18 1.09
CA ALA A 143 9.89 -15.16 0.80
C ALA A 143 10.53 -13.89 0.24
N ALA A 144 11.63 -13.43 0.83
CA ALA A 144 12.38 -12.28 0.33
C ALA A 144 12.88 -12.51 -1.09
N THR A 145 13.48 -13.68 -1.36
CA THR A 145 13.98 -14.05 -2.69
C THR A 145 12.86 -14.02 -3.74
N SER A 146 11.70 -14.60 -3.42
CA SER A 146 10.55 -14.54 -4.34
C SER A 146 10.03 -13.12 -4.56
N LEU A 147 9.96 -12.28 -3.52
CA LEU A 147 9.57 -10.87 -3.66
C LEU A 147 10.58 -10.08 -4.50
N TYR A 148 11.89 -10.33 -4.37
CA TYR A 148 12.93 -9.72 -5.21
C TYR A 148 12.85 -10.16 -6.67
N ASN A 149 12.31 -11.34 -6.97
CA ASN A 149 12.32 -11.90 -8.32
C ASN A 149 11.00 -11.67 -9.06
N THR A 150 9.86 -11.78 -8.37
CA THR A 150 8.54 -11.77 -9.00
C THR A 150 7.59 -10.77 -8.35
N GLY A 151 7.90 -10.27 -7.15
CA GLY A 151 7.00 -9.44 -6.36
C GLY A 151 5.91 -10.21 -5.61
N ARG A 152 5.93 -11.55 -5.62
CA ARG A 152 5.00 -12.36 -4.82
C ARG A 152 5.66 -13.62 -4.28
N TRP A 153 5.40 -13.92 -3.01
CA TRP A 153 5.69 -15.21 -2.42
C TRP A 153 4.40 -15.88 -1.96
N GLU A 154 4.33 -17.19 -2.18
CA GLU A 154 3.24 -18.00 -1.68
C GLU A 154 3.77 -19.18 -0.88
N GLY A 155 3.45 -19.19 0.41
CA GLY A 155 3.73 -20.30 1.29
C GLY A 155 2.55 -21.24 1.44
N ARG A 156 2.72 -22.23 2.33
CA ARG A 156 1.67 -23.21 2.65
C ARG A 156 0.41 -22.55 3.23
N ASN A 157 0.59 -21.57 4.11
CA ASN A 157 -0.50 -21.01 4.91
C ASN A 157 -0.76 -19.52 4.67
N ILE A 158 0.18 -18.78 4.06
CA ILE A 158 0.08 -17.33 3.87
C ILE A 158 0.62 -16.95 2.49
N ILE A 159 0.22 -15.77 2.01
CA ILE A 159 0.73 -15.14 0.80
C ILE A 159 1.34 -13.78 1.18
N VAL A 160 2.47 -13.43 0.57
CA VAL A 160 3.03 -12.08 0.61
C VAL A 160 3.07 -11.50 -0.79
N GLN A 161 2.57 -10.29 -0.96
CA GLN A 161 2.41 -9.64 -2.26
C GLN A 161 2.93 -8.20 -2.22
N TYR A 162 3.74 -7.83 -3.21
CA TYR A 162 4.09 -6.43 -3.43
C TYR A 162 2.97 -5.74 -4.23
N VAL A 163 2.53 -4.58 -3.77
CA VAL A 163 1.47 -3.78 -4.40
C VAL A 163 1.98 -2.37 -4.66
N CYS A 164 1.85 -1.89 -5.88
CA CYS A 164 2.20 -0.52 -6.26
C CYS A 164 0.92 0.28 -6.59
N PHE A 165 0.81 1.45 -5.99
CA PHE A 165 -0.24 2.43 -6.27
C PHE A 165 0.32 3.60 -7.07
N GLY A 166 -0.42 4.06 -8.07
CA GLY A 166 0.02 5.14 -8.93
C GLY A 166 -1.07 5.73 -9.79
N GLU A 167 -0.74 6.74 -10.59
CA GLU A 167 -1.64 7.32 -11.58
C GLU A 167 -1.83 6.38 -12.79
N TYR A 168 -0.77 5.69 -13.18
CA TYR A 168 -0.77 4.73 -14.28
C TYR A 168 0.19 3.56 -14.00
N THR A 169 -0.06 2.44 -14.67
CA THR A 169 0.75 1.23 -14.56
C THR A 169 2.05 1.35 -15.35
N ASP A 170 3.03 0.53 -14.97
CA ASP A 170 4.32 0.40 -15.64
C ASP A 170 4.46 -1.00 -16.26
N PRO A 171 4.43 -1.12 -17.60
CA PRO A 171 4.65 -2.39 -18.28
C PRO A 171 6.03 -2.99 -18.05
N GLU A 172 7.08 -2.16 -17.86
CA GLU A 172 8.44 -2.65 -17.58
C GLU A 172 8.52 -3.24 -16.17
N LEU A 173 7.80 -2.64 -15.22
CA LEU A 173 7.66 -3.20 -13.88
C LEU A 173 6.97 -4.56 -13.94
N GLN A 174 5.90 -4.69 -14.72
CA GLN A 174 5.22 -5.97 -14.91
C GLN A 174 6.12 -7.01 -15.59
N ALA A 175 6.93 -6.61 -16.57
CA ALA A 175 7.85 -7.50 -17.25
C ALA A 175 9.00 -7.98 -16.34
N THR A 176 9.45 -7.11 -15.43
CA THR A 176 10.53 -7.43 -14.48
C THR A 176 10.01 -8.24 -13.30
N TYR A 177 8.83 -7.91 -12.80
CA TYR A 177 8.20 -8.54 -11.65
C TYR A 177 6.78 -8.98 -12.02
N GLU A 178 6.68 -10.14 -12.66
CA GLU A 178 5.45 -10.67 -13.27
C GLU A 178 4.24 -10.70 -12.32
N MET A 179 4.49 -10.82 -11.01
CA MET A 179 3.42 -10.96 -10.03
C MET A 179 3.15 -9.69 -9.23
N VAL A 180 3.84 -8.56 -9.49
CA VAL A 180 3.51 -7.28 -8.82
C VAL A 180 2.10 -6.85 -9.19
N CYS A 181 1.33 -6.47 -8.17
CA CYS A 181 0.00 -5.91 -8.37
C CYS A 181 0.12 -4.39 -8.52
N GLN A 182 -0.39 -3.85 -9.62
CA GLN A 182 -0.43 -2.41 -9.88
C GLN A 182 -1.88 -1.93 -9.84
N ILE A 183 -2.16 -0.89 -9.06
CA ILE A 183 -3.51 -0.36 -8.85
C ILE A 183 -3.49 1.16 -9.07
N THR A 184 -4.33 1.65 -9.97
CA THR A 184 -4.32 3.07 -10.33
C THR A 184 -5.26 3.92 -9.46
N TRP A 185 -5.00 5.23 -9.40
CA TRP A 185 -5.90 6.20 -8.75
C TRP A 185 -7.30 6.21 -9.37
N GLU A 186 -7.39 6.05 -10.69
CA GLU A 186 -8.67 5.94 -11.38
C GLU A 186 -9.46 4.71 -10.92
N GLU A 187 -8.80 3.56 -10.78
CA GLU A 187 -9.42 2.33 -10.29
C GLU A 187 -9.87 2.44 -8.84
N ILE A 188 -9.05 3.06 -7.98
CA ILE A 188 -9.43 3.34 -6.58
C ILE A 188 -10.65 4.25 -6.54
N GLY A 189 -10.66 5.33 -7.33
CA GLY A 189 -11.81 6.25 -7.42
C GLY A 189 -13.09 5.53 -7.84
N LYS A 190 -13.02 4.67 -8.87
CA LYS A 190 -14.14 3.82 -9.30
C LYS A 190 -14.62 2.89 -8.19
N PHE A 191 -13.69 2.26 -7.47
CA PHE A 191 -14.01 1.40 -6.33
C PHE A 191 -14.73 2.17 -5.22
N LEU A 192 -14.17 3.30 -4.77
CA LEU A 192 -14.76 4.12 -3.70
C LEU A 192 -16.15 4.64 -4.08
N HIS A 193 -16.31 5.13 -5.31
CA HIS A 193 -17.59 5.58 -5.82
C HIS A 193 -18.63 4.44 -5.84
N SER A 194 -18.24 3.24 -6.31
CA SER A 194 -19.12 2.07 -6.34
C SER A 194 -19.51 1.63 -4.93
N ARG A 195 -18.55 1.61 -4.01
CA ARG A 195 -18.75 1.27 -2.59
C ARG A 195 -19.75 2.22 -1.92
N HIS A 196 -19.60 3.52 -2.14
CA HIS A 196 -20.54 4.52 -1.65
C HIS A 196 -21.93 4.34 -2.25
N LYS A 197 -22.03 4.12 -3.57
CA LYS A 197 -23.32 3.92 -4.26
C LYS A 197 -24.07 2.68 -3.79
N GLU A 198 -23.36 1.60 -3.48
CA GLU A 198 -23.91 0.32 -3.03
C GLU A 198 -24.27 0.29 -1.54
N SER A 199 -23.68 1.20 -0.74
CA SER A 199 -23.93 1.29 0.69
C SER A 199 -25.42 1.45 0.99
N PRO A 200 -26.01 0.58 1.83
CA PRO A 200 -27.42 0.65 2.17
C PRO A 200 -27.75 1.74 3.19
N LEU A 201 -26.74 2.28 3.90
CA LEU A 201 -26.88 3.38 4.85
C LEU A 201 -26.58 4.73 4.17
N LYS A 202 -27.28 5.04 3.07
CA LYS A 202 -27.26 6.39 2.51
C LYS A 202 -27.98 7.30 3.50
N ASN A 203 -27.26 8.13 4.24
CA ASN A 203 -27.90 9.12 5.09
C ASN A 203 -28.18 10.37 4.24
N PRO A 204 -29.44 10.67 3.86
CA PRO A 204 -29.76 11.87 3.09
C PRO A 204 -29.63 13.16 3.91
N HIS A 205 -29.49 13.09 5.24
CA HIS A 205 -29.54 14.25 6.13
C HIS A 205 -28.26 14.51 6.92
N ASN A 206 -27.29 13.59 6.90
CA ASN A 206 -25.99 13.83 7.51
C ASN A 206 -24.92 12.95 6.83
N PRO A 207 -24.35 13.40 5.70
CA PRO A 207 -23.25 12.70 5.06
C PRO A 207 -21.99 12.88 5.92
N HIS A 208 -21.83 11.96 6.87
CA HIS A 208 -20.53 11.54 7.39
C HIS A 208 -19.73 12.53 8.27
N GLU A 209 -20.02 12.60 9.58
CA GLU A 209 -19.01 13.03 10.58
C GLU A 209 -17.81 12.06 10.65
N HIS A 210 -17.97 10.82 10.18
CA HIS A 210 -16.92 9.78 10.27
C HIS A 210 -16.03 9.67 9.02
N TRP A 211 -16.30 10.43 7.95
CA TRP A 211 -15.48 10.44 6.71
C TRP A 211 -14.83 11.82 6.44
N SER A 212 -15.17 12.84 7.23
CA SER A 212 -14.98 14.26 6.90
C SER A 212 -13.80 14.96 7.57
N SER A 213 -12.74 14.24 7.94
CA SER A 213 -11.47 14.88 8.30
C SER A 213 -10.39 14.80 7.22
N GLY A 214 -10.70 14.38 5.98
CA GLY A 214 -9.77 14.69 4.88
C GLY A 214 -9.84 13.96 3.53
N VAL A 215 -10.89 13.22 3.18
CA VAL A 215 -10.82 12.41 1.93
C VAL A 215 -11.94 12.69 0.92
N ILE A 216 -13.14 13.08 1.32
CA ILE A 216 -14.25 13.28 0.38
C ILE A 216 -15.13 14.45 0.84
N ALA A 217 -14.65 15.67 0.64
CA ALA A 217 -15.50 16.84 0.69
C ALA A 217 -15.27 17.60 -0.61
N ASP A 218 -15.90 17.12 -1.69
CA ASP A 218 -16.46 17.98 -2.74
C ASP A 218 -17.39 17.15 -3.63
N GLY A 219 -18.58 17.70 -3.88
CA GLY A 219 -19.76 17.01 -4.37
C GLY A 219 -19.71 16.49 -5.82
N PRO A 220 -20.84 15.99 -6.35
CA PRO A 220 -20.92 15.18 -7.58
C PRO A 220 -20.61 15.92 -8.90
N ASN A 221 -20.03 17.12 -8.85
CA ASN A 221 -19.65 17.93 -10.00
C ASN A 221 -18.16 18.35 -10.04
N SER A 222 -17.31 17.87 -9.12
CA SER A 222 -15.87 18.06 -9.29
C SER A 222 -15.35 17.08 -10.33
N ARG A 223 -14.94 17.62 -11.49
CA ARG A 223 -13.99 16.92 -12.35
C ARG A 223 -12.73 16.67 -11.52
N PHE A 224 -12.22 15.44 -11.54
CA PHE A 224 -10.86 15.14 -11.12
C PHE A 224 -9.89 15.73 -12.15
N ASP A 225 -9.82 17.06 -12.21
CA ASP A 225 -8.81 17.77 -12.99
C ASP A 225 -7.62 17.99 -12.06
N PHE A 226 -6.59 17.16 -12.20
CA PHE A 226 -5.27 17.40 -11.63
C PHE A 226 -4.52 18.35 -12.58
N GLN A 227 -4.52 19.65 -12.27
CA GLN A 227 -3.58 20.62 -12.84
C GLN A 227 -2.39 20.80 -11.90
#